data_AF-A0AAW3FRA6-F1
#
_entry.id   AF-A0AAW3FRA6-F1
#
_cell.length_a   1.000
_cell.length_b   1.000
_cell.length_c   1.000
_cell.angle_alpha   90.00
_cell.angle_beta   90.00
_cell.angle_gamma   90.00
#
_symmetry.space_group_name_H-M   'P 1'
#
loop_
_entity.id
_entity.type
_entity.pdbx_description
1 polymer ?
#
loop_
_entity_poly.entity_id
_entity_poly.type
_entity_poly.pdbx_seq_one_letter_code
_entity_poly.pdbx_strand_id
1 'polypeptide(L)'
;MTKLQRWFVRLAFWGFFIFAAVDLHGAFHFLLLNSILAYVPIELSFWLTPRRSPLLFWLIAVIWLLFYPNAPYLMTDLFHLSLLKPYGINGLLRFDLPMWRDFAYLVGPMMVSTIIGTWGVDRIAQQLTQRLHFQRLPASRGIICAALFLFASVGVYVGRFLRLHSIYLLITPQYIVKQLVEMWSLKMLAFVLMMWLLQLLIYAAWRFTMPTVPYQTPDKS
;
A
#
# COMPACT_ATOMS: atom_id res chain seq x y z
N MET A 1 3.37 13.74 -9.98
CA MET A 1 3.07 14.66 -8.87
C MET A 1 4.05 15.82 -8.82
N THR A 2 3.53 17.04 -8.82
CA THR A 2 4.28 18.30 -8.61
C THR A 2 4.74 18.43 -7.15
N LYS A 3 5.64 19.37 -6.85
CA LYS A 3 6.11 19.62 -5.47
C LYS A 3 4.96 20.00 -4.54
N LEU A 4 4.01 20.82 -5.03
CA LEU A 4 2.82 21.24 -4.29
C LEU A 4 1.91 20.06 -3.94
N GLN A 5 1.64 19.18 -4.92
CA GLN A 5 0.81 17.98 -4.69
C GLN A 5 1.42 17.05 -3.63
N ARG A 6 2.75 16.88 -3.62
CA ARG A 6 3.41 16.07 -2.59
C ARG A 6 3.24 16.68 -1.20
N TRP A 7 3.44 18.00 -1.06
CA TRP A 7 3.22 18.68 0.21
C TRP A 7 1.78 18.59 0.70
N PHE A 8 0.81 18.71 -0.21
CA PHE A 8 -0.60 18.51 0.12
C PHE A 8 -0.85 17.09 0.66
N VAL A 9 -0.33 16.06 0.01
CA VAL A 9 -0.42 14.67 0.49
C VAL A 9 0.19 14.54 1.90
N ARG A 10 1.38 15.10 2.13
CA ARG A 10 2.01 15.08 3.46
C ARG A 10 1.11 15.73 4.51
N LEU A 11 0.66 16.96 4.26
CA LEU A 11 -0.19 17.69 5.20
C LEU A 11 -1.49 16.94 5.50
N ALA A 12 -2.10 16.29 4.50
CA ALA A 12 -3.29 15.47 4.69
C ALA A 12 -3.02 14.26 5.61
N PHE A 13 -1.92 13.53 5.40
CA PHE A 13 -1.55 12.40 6.26
C PHE A 13 -1.18 12.85 7.68
N TRP A 14 -0.37 13.88 7.83
CA TRP A 14 0.01 14.41 9.14
C TRP A 14 -1.21 14.97 9.90
N GLY A 15 -2.11 15.67 9.21
CA GLY A 15 -3.38 16.12 9.78
C GLY A 15 -4.23 14.93 10.25
N PHE A 16 -4.33 13.88 9.44
CA PHE A 16 -5.01 12.65 9.83
C PHE A 16 -4.34 11.96 11.02
N PHE A 17 -3.01 11.91 11.11
CA PHE A 17 -2.31 11.30 12.24
C PHE A 17 -2.53 12.06 13.54
N ILE A 18 -2.48 13.39 13.51
CA ILE A 18 -2.77 14.22 14.68
C ILE A 18 -4.21 14.00 15.11
N PHE A 19 -5.14 14.06 14.16
CA PHE A 19 -6.55 13.79 14.41
C PHE A 19 -6.76 12.39 15.02
N ALA A 20 -6.18 11.36 14.41
CA ALA A 20 -6.28 9.99 14.86
C ALA A 20 -5.65 9.77 16.25
N ALA A 21 -4.54 10.43 16.57
CA ALA A 21 -3.91 10.34 17.87
C ALA A 21 -4.75 10.99 19.00
N VAL A 22 -5.56 12.00 18.67
CA VAL A 22 -6.36 12.74 19.65
C VAL A 22 -7.77 12.15 19.80
N ASP A 23 -8.41 11.71 18.70
CA ASP A 23 -9.84 11.34 18.70
C ASP A 23 -10.07 9.81 18.68
N LEU A 24 -9.14 9.02 18.14
CA LEU A 24 -9.32 7.57 18.08
C LEU A 24 -8.84 6.90 19.37
N HIS A 25 -9.80 6.58 20.23
CA HIS A 25 -9.59 5.77 21.43
C HIS A 25 -10.20 4.37 21.29
N GLY A 26 -9.70 3.42 22.11
CA GLY A 26 -10.26 2.07 22.18
C GLY A 26 -10.02 1.22 20.93
N ALA A 27 -11.09 0.68 20.34
CA ALA A 27 -11.03 -0.34 19.28
C ALA A 27 -10.33 0.13 17.99
N PHE A 28 -10.17 1.44 17.75
CA PHE A 28 -9.57 2.00 16.54
C PHE A 28 -8.10 2.41 16.69
N HIS A 29 -7.46 2.14 17.82
CA HIS A 29 -6.05 2.52 18.02
C HIS A 29 -5.09 1.90 16.98
N PHE A 30 -5.44 0.72 16.43
CA PHE A 30 -4.68 0.08 15.35
C PHE A 30 -4.64 0.94 14.07
N LEU A 31 -5.65 1.77 13.83
CA LEU A 31 -5.80 2.53 12.59
C LEU A 31 -4.71 3.58 12.45
N LEU A 32 -4.30 4.20 13.56
CA LEU A 32 -3.21 5.16 13.58
C LEU A 32 -1.90 4.50 13.13
N LEU A 33 -1.51 3.40 13.77
CA LEU A 33 -0.28 2.68 13.45
C LEU A 33 -0.31 2.16 12.00
N ASN A 34 -1.41 1.54 11.58
CA ASN A 34 -1.53 0.99 10.22
C ASN A 34 -1.48 2.11 9.16
N SER A 35 -2.07 3.27 9.44
CA SER A 35 -2.02 4.42 8.52
C SER A 35 -0.62 5.03 8.43
N ILE A 36 0.12 5.08 9.55
CA ILE A 36 1.53 5.50 9.55
C ILE A 36 2.37 4.53 8.71
N LEU A 37 2.21 3.22 8.92
CA LEU A 37 2.91 2.19 8.16
C LEU A 37 2.59 2.24 6.66
N ALA A 38 1.33 2.52 6.30
CA ALA A 38 0.89 2.71 4.92
C ALA A 38 1.45 3.99 4.26
N TYR A 39 1.75 5.02 5.06
CA TYR A 39 2.32 6.27 4.57
C TYR A 39 3.84 6.18 4.29
N VAL A 40 4.58 5.36 5.03
CA VAL A 40 6.03 5.14 4.81
C VAL A 40 6.37 4.86 3.33
N PRO A 41 5.78 3.87 2.63
CA PRO A 41 6.11 3.61 1.22
C PRO A 41 5.68 4.75 0.30
N ILE A 42 4.64 5.51 0.64
CA ILE A 42 4.23 6.70 -0.12
C ILE A 42 5.31 7.77 -0.03
N GLU A 43 5.79 8.07 1.17
CA GLU A 43 6.86 9.06 1.36
C GLU A 43 8.14 8.62 0.63
N LEU A 44 8.57 7.36 0.81
CA LEU A 44 9.75 6.81 0.12
C LEU A 44 9.63 6.90 -1.41
N SER A 45 8.43 6.73 -1.97
CA SER A 45 8.20 6.91 -3.42
C SER A 45 8.48 8.34 -3.91
N PHE A 46 8.33 9.36 -3.04
CA PHE A 46 8.68 10.74 -3.37
C PHE A 46 10.19 10.98 -3.42
N TRP A 47 10.96 10.21 -2.65
CA TRP A 47 12.43 10.30 -2.57
C TRP A 47 13.15 9.52 -3.68
N LEU A 48 12.49 8.51 -4.27
CA LEU A 48 12.99 7.72 -5.39
C LEU A 48 12.99 8.52 -6.70
N THR A 49 14.05 9.32 -6.89
CA THR A 49 14.26 10.15 -8.08
C THR A 49 15.40 9.63 -8.96
N PRO A 50 15.37 9.89 -10.29
CA PRO A 50 16.42 9.45 -11.22
C PRO A 50 17.81 9.98 -10.87
N ARG A 51 17.88 11.17 -10.24
CA ARG A 51 19.12 11.88 -9.89
C ARG A 51 19.87 11.28 -8.68
N ARG A 52 19.29 10.29 -7.99
CA ARG A 52 19.94 9.64 -6.84
C ARG A 52 21.05 8.72 -7.30
N SER A 53 22.10 8.60 -6.47
CA SER A 53 23.16 7.61 -6.67
C SER A 53 22.57 6.19 -6.68
N PRO A 54 23.17 5.25 -7.44
CA PRO A 54 22.66 3.89 -7.54
C PRO A 54 22.51 3.18 -6.18
N LEU A 55 23.49 3.33 -5.30
CA LEU A 55 23.47 2.74 -3.95
C LEU A 55 22.27 3.24 -3.12
N LEU A 56 22.09 4.56 -3.06
CA LEU A 56 21.00 5.15 -2.29
C LEU A 56 19.63 4.82 -2.89
N PHE A 57 19.54 4.76 -4.23
CA PHE A 57 18.32 4.31 -4.91
C PHE A 57 17.93 2.89 -4.49
N TRP A 58 18.86 1.94 -4.55
CA TRP A 58 18.58 0.55 -4.19
C TRP A 58 18.27 0.38 -2.71
N LEU A 59 18.97 1.11 -1.82
CA LEU A 59 18.66 1.11 -0.39
C LEU A 59 17.21 1.56 -0.13
N ILE A 60 16.81 2.71 -0.70
CA ILE A 60 15.44 3.22 -0.56
C ILE A 60 14.43 2.29 -1.22
N ALA A 61 14.75 1.69 -2.36
CA ALA A 61 13.87 0.77 -3.08
C ALA A 61 13.62 -0.53 -2.28
N VAL A 62 14.64 -1.07 -1.61
CA VAL A 62 14.50 -2.25 -0.73
C VAL A 62 13.62 -1.91 0.47
N ILE A 63 13.89 -0.79 1.15
CA ILE A 63 13.05 -0.35 2.27
C ILE A 63 11.61 -0.12 1.78
N TRP A 64 11.43 0.54 0.64
CA TRP A 64 10.12 0.74 0.04
C TRP A 64 9.42 -0.59 -0.21
N LEU A 65 10.10 -1.59 -0.78
CA LEU A 65 9.52 -2.90 -1.08
C LEU A 65 9.05 -3.61 0.19
N LEU A 66 9.80 -3.52 1.28
CA LEU A 66 9.42 -4.10 2.58
C LEU A 66 8.20 -3.42 3.19
N PHE A 67 8.06 -2.10 3.04
CA PHE A 67 6.96 -1.34 3.62
C PHE A 67 5.74 -1.21 2.71
N TYR A 68 5.88 -1.38 1.40
CA TYR A 68 4.79 -1.24 0.43
C TYR A 68 3.55 -2.11 0.74
N PRO A 69 3.67 -3.37 1.20
CA PRO A 69 2.52 -4.20 1.56
C PRO A 69 1.56 -3.54 2.57
N ASN A 70 2.03 -2.59 3.39
CA ASN A 70 1.20 -1.90 4.36
C ASN A 70 0.15 -0.97 3.72
N ALA A 71 0.36 -0.50 2.49
CA ALA A 71 -0.63 0.32 1.78
C ALA A 71 -1.89 -0.50 1.40
N PRO A 72 -1.80 -1.61 0.63
CA PRO A 72 -2.95 -2.47 0.36
C PRO A 72 -3.42 -3.25 1.61
N TYR A 73 -2.59 -3.38 2.65
CA TYR A 73 -3.01 -3.97 3.93
C TYR A 73 -4.21 -3.24 4.55
N LEU A 74 -4.29 -1.91 4.39
CA LEU A 74 -5.44 -1.13 4.89
C LEU A 74 -6.79 -1.58 4.30
N MET A 75 -6.82 -2.19 3.11
CA MET A 75 -8.05 -2.78 2.56
C MET A 75 -8.60 -3.87 3.48
N THR A 76 -7.72 -4.62 4.12
CA THR A 76 -8.11 -5.67 5.05
C THR A 76 -8.53 -5.12 6.43
N ASP A 77 -8.25 -3.85 6.73
CA ASP A 77 -8.80 -3.20 7.94
C ASP A 77 -10.29 -2.91 7.79
N LEU A 78 -10.84 -2.87 6.56
CA LEU A 78 -12.27 -2.71 6.32
C LEU A 78 -13.11 -3.84 6.91
N PHE A 79 -12.54 -4.99 7.25
CA PHE A 79 -13.26 -6.02 7.99
C PHE A 79 -13.72 -5.55 9.37
N HIS A 80 -13.11 -4.50 9.95
CA HIS A 80 -13.58 -3.87 11.18
C HIS A 80 -14.90 -3.09 10.99
N LEU A 81 -15.33 -2.80 9.76
CA LEU A 81 -16.67 -2.27 9.48
C LEU A 81 -17.78 -3.20 9.98
N SER A 82 -17.50 -4.51 10.12
CA SER A 82 -18.43 -5.47 10.72
C SER A 82 -18.78 -5.14 12.18
N LEU A 83 -17.91 -4.42 12.89
CA LEU A 83 -18.13 -4.00 14.28
C LEU A 83 -19.15 -2.86 14.40
N LEU A 84 -19.37 -2.10 13.32
CA LEU A 84 -20.27 -0.94 13.30
C LEU A 84 -21.76 -1.32 13.39
N LYS A 85 -22.10 -2.60 13.08
CA LYS A 85 -23.49 -3.11 13.08
C LYS A 85 -24.49 -2.13 12.42
N PRO A 86 -24.35 -1.87 11.12
CA PRO A 86 -25.04 -0.76 10.45
C PRO A 86 -26.54 -0.96 10.24
N TYR A 87 -27.04 -2.18 10.37
CA TYR A 87 -28.45 -2.51 10.15
C TYR A 87 -29.24 -2.51 11.47
N GLY A 88 -30.39 -1.85 11.47
CA GLY A 88 -31.36 -1.87 12.57
C GLY A 88 -32.25 -3.12 12.53
N ILE A 89 -33.13 -3.25 13.53
CA ILE A 89 -34.09 -4.36 13.65
C ILE A 89 -35.05 -4.42 12.45
N ASN A 90 -35.31 -3.28 11.82
CA ASN A 90 -36.12 -3.13 10.61
C ASN A 90 -35.37 -3.47 9.31
N GLY A 91 -34.11 -3.91 9.39
CA GLY A 91 -33.26 -4.19 8.22
C GLY A 91 -32.79 -2.95 7.46
N LEU A 92 -33.13 -1.74 7.92
CA LEU A 92 -32.69 -0.49 7.31
C LEU A 92 -31.37 -0.03 7.91
N LEU A 93 -30.64 0.77 7.13
CA LEU A 93 -29.39 1.38 7.58
C LEU A 93 -29.67 2.40 8.68
N ARG A 94 -28.93 2.31 9.78
CA ARG A 94 -29.05 3.25 10.89
C ARG A 94 -28.45 4.59 10.50
N PHE A 95 -29.21 5.67 10.68
CA PHE A 95 -28.68 7.02 10.58
C PHE A 95 -28.07 7.41 11.93
N ASP A 96 -26.82 6.98 12.14
CA ASP A 96 -26.06 7.23 13.37
C ASP A 96 -24.72 7.91 13.03
N LEU A 97 -24.58 9.18 13.41
CA LEU A 97 -23.42 10.01 13.00
C LEU A 97 -22.07 9.45 13.47
N PRO A 98 -21.90 8.97 14.73
CA PRO A 98 -20.68 8.29 15.16
C PRO A 98 -20.32 7.07 14.30
N MET A 99 -21.29 6.26 13.90
CA MET A 99 -21.06 5.10 13.03
C MET A 99 -20.56 5.51 11.65
N TRP A 100 -21.19 6.52 11.04
CA TRP A 100 -20.78 7.05 9.74
C TRP A 100 -19.40 7.71 9.78
N ARG A 101 -19.08 8.35 10.90
CA ARG A 101 -17.76 8.91 11.17
C ARG A 101 -16.69 7.80 11.21
N ASP A 102 -16.93 6.72 11.97
CA ASP A 102 -15.99 5.60 12.07
C ASP A 102 -15.83 4.87 10.73
N PHE A 103 -16.90 4.76 9.94
CA PHE A 103 -16.85 4.30 8.55
C PHE A 103 -15.91 5.18 7.71
N ALA A 104 -16.04 6.50 7.79
CA ALA A 104 -15.19 7.43 7.04
C ALA A 104 -13.71 7.32 7.47
N TYR A 105 -13.44 7.09 8.75
CA TYR A 105 -12.07 6.89 9.26
C TYR A 105 -11.43 5.60 8.76
N LEU A 106 -12.19 4.54 8.50
CA LEU A 106 -11.65 3.33 7.87
C LEU A 106 -11.47 3.49 6.36
N VAL A 107 -12.46 4.06 5.66
CA VAL A 107 -12.47 4.12 4.20
C VAL A 107 -11.51 5.20 3.67
N GLY A 108 -11.45 6.38 4.30
CA GLY A 108 -10.66 7.51 3.81
C GLY A 108 -9.17 7.21 3.66
N PRO A 109 -8.45 6.87 4.75
CA PRO A 109 -7.03 6.51 4.72
C PRO A 109 -6.74 5.32 3.82
N MET A 110 -7.63 4.32 3.80
CA MET A 110 -7.51 3.14 2.93
C MET A 110 -7.54 3.55 1.45
N MET A 111 -8.52 4.36 1.03
CA MET A 111 -8.65 4.83 -0.36
C MET A 111 -7.44 5.67 -0.78
N VAL A 112 -7.08 6.67 0.05
CA VAL A 112 -5.98 7.59 -0.25
C VAL A 112 -4.65 6.83 -0.34
N SER A 113 -4.36 5.96 0.62
CA SER A 113 -3.11 5.20 0.65
C SER A 113 -3.02 4.21 -0.50
N THR A 114 -4.13 3.57 -0.86
CA THR A 114 -4.19 2.65 -2.00
C THR A 114 -3.93 3.36 -3.32
N ILE A 115 -4.60 4.49 -3.58
CA ILE A 115 -4.48 5.22 -4.85
C ILE A 115 -3.08 5.80 -4.99
N ILE A 116 -2.59 6.50 -3.96
CA ILE A 116 -1.26 7.13 -4.00
C ILE A 116 -0.16 6.06 -3.97
N GLY A 117 -0.35 4.98 -3.21
CA GLY A 117 0.54 3.83 -3.21
C GLY A 117 0.66 3.18 -4.58
N THR A 118 -0.47 3.03 -5.30
CA THR A 118 -0.51 2.52 -6.68
C THR A 118 0.28 3.41 -7.64
N TRP A 119 0.14 4.74 -7.53
CA TRP A 119 1.00 5.69 -8.25
C TRP A 119 2.49 5.51 -7.90
N GLY A 120 2.81 5.24 -6.63
CA GLY A 120 4.15 4.95 -6.16
C GLY A 120 4.77 3.71 -6.84
N VAL A 121 4.02 2.61 -6.92
CA VAL A 121 4.43 1.39 -7.66
C VAL A 121 4.73 1.70 -9.11
N ASP A 122 3.80 2.40 -9.77
CA ASP A 122 3.92 2.76 -11.19
C ASP A 122 5.17 3.61 -11.48
N ARG A 123 5.52 4.51 -10.54
CA ARG A 123 6.72 5.34 -10.62
C ARG A 123 7.99 4.51 -10.42
N ILE A 124 7.99 3.60 -9.47
CA ILE A 124 9.14 2.74 -9.16
C ILE A 124 9.37 1.75 -10.30
N ALA A 125 8.32 1.13 -10.83
CA ALA A 125 8.39 0.29 -12.01
C ALA A 125 9.03 1.02 -13.19
N GLN A 126 8.67 2.29 -13.43
CA GLN A 126 9.31 3.11 -14.46
C GLN A 126 10.82 3.30 -14.21
N GLN A 127 11.23 3.56 -12.96
CA GLN A 127 12.64 3.71 -12.62
C GLN A 127 13.42 2.40 -12.74
N LEU A 128 12.83 1.26 -12.38
CA LEU A 128 13.44 -0.05 -12.57
C LEU A 128 13.61 -0.36 -14.06
N THR A 129 12.58 -0.14 -14.89
CA THR A 129 12.71 -0.34 -16.35
C THR A 129 13.85 0.50 -16.94
N GLN A 130 14.01 1.75 -16.47
CA GLN A 130 15.09 2.63 -16.94
C GLN A 130 16.47 2.15 -16.51
N ARG A 131 16.65 1.78 -15.24
CA ARG A 131 17.97 1.38 -14.69
C ARG A 131 18.39 -0.04 -15.09
N LEU A 132 17.44 -0.94 -15.32
CA LEU A 132 17.69 -2.32 -15.75
C LEU A 132 17.75 -2.47 -17.28
N HIS A 133 17.69 -1.37 -18.02
CA HIS A 133 17.70 -1.33 -19.49
C HIS A 133 16.59 -2.16 -20.18
N PHE A 134 15.49 -2.45 -19.48
CA PHE A 134 14.33 -3.18 -20.04
C PHE A 134 13.41 -2.30 -20.92
N GLN A 135 13.89 -1.14 -21.36
CA GLN A 135 13.13 -0.18 -22.18
C GLN A 135 12.68 -0.76 -23.53
N ARG A 136 13.41 -1.77 -24.04
CA ARG A 136 13.11 -2.41 -25.33
C ARG A 136 11.97 -3.42 -25.26
N LEU A 137 11.55 -3.84 -24.05
CA LEU A 137 10.47 -4.81 -23.88
C LEU A 137 9.13 -4.08 -23.80
N PRO A 138 8.19 -4.30 -24.75
CA PRO A 138 6.84 -3.78 -24.64
C PRO A 138 6.20 -4.33 -23.36
N ALA A 139 5.42 -3.49 -22.66
CA ALA A 139 4.75 -3.83 -21.40
C ALA A 139 5.64 -4.16 -20.18
N SER A 140 6.97 -3.98 -20.25
CA SER A 140 7.90 -4.24 -19.13
C SER A 140 7.47 -3.55 -17.82
N ARG A 141 7.01 -2.30 -17.90
CA ARG A 141 6.48 -1.56 -16.75
C ARG A 141 5.28 -2.26 -16.10
N GLY A 142 4.33 -2.73 -16.90
CA GLY A 142 3.12 -3.41 -16.41
C GLY A 142 3.46 -4.74 -15.73
N ILE A 143 4.40 -5.50 -16.30
CA ILE A 143 4.90 -6.76 -15.72
C ILE A 143 5.58 -6.50 -14.37
N ILE A 144 6.43 -5.46 -14.28
CA ILE A 144 7.07 -5.08 -13.01
C ILE A 144 6.02 -4.66 -11.98
N CYS A 145 5.03 -3.84 -12.34
CA CYS A 145 3.92 -3.49 -11.45
C CYS A 145 3.19 -4.75 -10.95
N ALA A 146 2.84 -5.67 -11.86
CA ALA A 146 2.17 -6.92 -11.52
C ALA A 146 2.99 -7.77 -10.55
N ALA A 147 4.30 -7.89 -10.75
CA ALA A 147 5.20 -8.58 -9.83
C ALA A 147 5.27 -7.90 -8.46
N LEU A 148 5.34 -6.56 -8.42
CA LEU A 148 5.34 -5.79 -7.18
C LEU A 148 4.02 -5.93 -6.42
N PHE A 149 2.88 -5.94 -7.10
CA PHE A 149 1.58 -6.19 -6.47
C PHE A 149 1.47 -7.62 -5.93
N LEU A 150 2.05 -8.61 -6.62
CA LEU A 150 2.07 -9.99 -6.14
C LEU A 150 2.89 -10.11 -4.85
N PHE A 151 4.08 -9.48 -4.84
CA PHE A 151 4.90 -9.38 -3.63
C PHE A 151 4.11 -8.70 -2.49
N ALA A 152 3.41 -7.61 -2.80
CA ALA A 152 2.58 -6.91 -1.82
C ALA A 152 1.47 -7.79 -1.27
N SER A 153 0.79 -8.59 -2.10
CA SER A 153 -0.26 -9.52 -1.66
C SER A 153 0.27 -10.60 -0.71
N VAL A 154 1.47 -11.13 -0.96
CA VAL A 154 2.15 -12.02 0.00
C VAL A 154 2.45 -11.28 1.30
N GLY A 155 2.99 -10.05 1.22
CA GLY A 155 3.25 -9.23 2.40
C GLY A 155 1.99 -8.91 3.23
N VAL A 156 0.84 -8.67 2.58
CA VAL A 156 -0.44 -8.50 3.27
C VAL A 156 -0.83 -9.77 4.03
N TYR A 157 -0.67 -10.95 3.41
CA TYR A 157 -0.94 -12.23 4.08
C TYR A 157 -0.05 -12.40 5.32
N VAL A 158 1.26 -12.18 5.16
CA VAL A 158 2.22 -12.26 6.27
C VAL A 158 1.85 -11.29 7.41
N GLY A 159 1.55 -10.04 7.08
CA GLY A 159 1.15 -9.04 8.08
C GLY A 159 -0.13 -9.40 8.81
N ARG A 160 -1.14 -9.93 8.10
CA ARG A 160 -2.49 -10.13 8.66
C ARG A 160 -2.64 -11.45 9.42
N PHE A 161 -2.04 -12.54 8.91
CA PHE A 161 -2.24 -13.89 9.44
C PHE A 161 -1.06 -14.40 10.26
N LEU A 162 0.18 -14.10 9.87
CA LEU A 162 1.35 -14.55 10.65
C LEU A 162 1.63 -13.62 11.84
N ARG A 163 1.21 -12.34 11.76
CA ARG A 163 1.36 -11.31 12.82
C ARG A 163 2.72 -11.38 13.52
N LEU A 164 3.77 -11.43 12.72
CA LEU A 164 5.14 -11.56 13.21
C LEU A 164 5.54 -10.30 13.99
N HIS A 165 5.64 -10.42 15.32
CA HIS A 165 6.23 -9.36 16.11
C HIS A 165 7.74 -9.31 15.88
N SER A 166 8.28 -8.10 15.72
CA SER A 166 9.71 -7.83 15.48
C SER A 166 10.63 -8.42 16.56
N ILE A 167 10.13 -8.65 17.78
CA ILE A 167 10.89 -9.28 18.86
C ILE A 167 11.24 -10.75 18.57
N TYR A 168 10.40 -11.47 17.84
CA TYR A 168 10.65 -12.86 17.46
C TYR A 168 11.78 -12.99 16.43
N LEU A 169 12.08 -11.94 15.67
CA LEU A 169 13.19 -11.93 14.72
C LEU A 169 14.54 -11.93 15.43
N LEU A 170 14.61 -11.28 16.61
CA LEU A 170 15.82 -11.19 17.43
C LEU A 170 16.00 -12.40 18.34
N ILE A 171 14.90 -12.91 18.91
CA ILE A 171 14.97 -13.98 19.92
C ILE A 171 14.86 -15.36 19.26
N THR A 172 14.13 -15.51 18.16
CA THR A 172 13.81 -16.83 17.59
C THR A 172 13.68 -16.80 16.05
N PRO A 173 14.76 -16.49 15.31
CA PRO A 173 14.71 -16.35 13.86
C PRO A 173 14.25 -17.63 13.14
N GLN A 174 14.59 -18.80 13.68
CA GLN A 174 14.14 -20.11 13.19
C GLN A 174 12.62 -20.29 13.19
N TYR A 175 11.90 -19.68 14.13
CA TYR A 175 10.44 -19.72 14.19
C TYR A 175 9.82 -18.96 13.01
N ILE A 176 10.39 -17.79 12.68
CA ILE A 176 9.94 -16.98 11.55
C ILE A 176 10.16 -17.71 10.23
N VAL A 177 11.35 -18.29 10.04
CA VAL A 177 11.67 -19.06 8.82
C VAL A 177 10.71 -20.23 8.67
N LYS A 178 10.44 -20.97 9.77
CA LYS A 178 9.49 -22.08 9.76
C LYS A 178 8.09 -21.63 9.33
N GLN A 179 7.57 -20.53 9.89
CA GLN A 179 6.25 -20.00 9.48
C GLN A 179 6.21 -19.58 8.01
N LEU A 180 7.27 -18.97 7.49
CA LEU A 180 7.35 -18.58 6.08
C LEU A 180 7.46 -19.78 5.12
N VAL A 181 7.98 -20.91 5.58
CA VAL A 181 8.05 -22.15 4.80
C VAL A 181 6.75 -22.95 4.91
N GLU A 182 6.06 -22.92 6.04
CA GLU A 182 4.82 -23.66 6.26
C GLU A 182 3.56 -22.93 5.78
N MET A 183 3.64 -21.62 5.50
CA MET A 183 2.47 -20.83 5.08
C MET A 183 1.89 -21.22 3.72
N TRP A 184 2.64 -21.94 2.88
CA TRP A 184 2.26 -22.26 1.51
C TRP A 184 1.16 -23.31 1.48
N SER A 185 -0.08 -22.84 1.49
CA SER A 185 -1.30 -23.64 1.38
C SER A 185 -2.18 -23.13 0.25
N LEU A 186 -3.09 -23.98 -0.26
CA LEU A 186 -4.04 -23.55 -1.29
C LEU A 186 -4.89 -22.35 -0.85
N LYS A 187 -5.24 -22.27 0.45
CA LYS A 187 -5.96 -21.13 1.03
C LYS A 187 -5.14 -19.84 0.99
N MET A 188 -3.86 -19.91 1.34
CA MET A 188 -2.94 -18.77 1.27
C MET A 188 -2.78 -18.29 -0.18
N LEU A 189 -2.59 -19.22 -1.13
CA LEU A 189 -2.48 -18.89 -2.55
C LEU A 189 -3.76 -18.26 -3.11
N ALA A 190 -4.94 -18.78 -2.74
CA ALA A 190 -6.22 -18.19 -3.12
C ALA A 190 -6.39 -16.77 -2.58
N PHE A 191 -5.99 -16.53 -1.32
CA PHE A 191 -5.99 -15.18 -0.74
C PHE A 191 -5.05 -14.23 -1.49
N VAL A 192 -3.81 -14.66 -1.74
CA VAL A 192 -2.81 -13.88 -2.48
C VAL A 192 -3.32 -13.56 -3.88
N LEU A 193 -3.92 -14.53 -4.57
CA LEU A 193 -4.52 -14.33 -5.89
C LEU A 193 -5.64 -13.29 -5.85
N MET A 194 -6.56 -13.36 -4.87
CA MET A 194 -7.65 -12.39 -4.72
C MET A 194 -7.12 -10.97 -4.46
N MET A 195 -6.16 -10.83 -3.54
CA MET A 195 -5.53 -9.54 -3.25
C MET A 195 -4.73 -8.99 -4.43
N TRP A 196 -4.11 -9.88 -5.21
CA TRP A 196 -3.33 -9.51 -6.39
C TRP A 196 -4.24 -9.01 -7.50
N LEU A 197 -5.32 -9.74 -7.80
CA LEU A 197 -6.34 -9.34 -8.78
C LEU A 197 -7.03 -8.03 -8.38
N LEU A 198 -7.31 -7.83 -7.09
CA LEU A 198 -7.90 -6.58 -6.60
C LEU A 198 -6.96 -5.38 -6.84
N GLN A 199 -5.67 -5.51 -6.50
CA GLN A 199 -4.70 -4.46 -6.77
C GLN A 199 -4.51 -4.20 -8.27
N LEU A 200 -4.49 -5.26 -9.10
CA LEU A 200 -4.43 -5.13 -10.55
C LEU A 200 -5.65 -4.41 -11.12
N LEU A 201 -6.85 -4.69 -10.61
CA LEU A 201 -8.08 -4.01 -11.02
C LEU A 201 -8.00 -2.51 -10.69
N ILE A 202 -7.56 -2.18 -9.48
CA ILE A 202 -7.36 -0.79 -9.05
C ILE A 202 -6.31 -0.09 -9.91
N TYR A 203 -5.19 -0.76 -10.18
CA TYR A 203 -4.15 -0.24 -11.06
C TYR A 203 -4.65 -0.03 -12.49
N ALA A 204 -5.41 -0.97 -13.06
CA ALA A 204 -6.00 -0.85 -14.38
C ALA A 204 -6.97 0.34 -14.46
N ALA A 205 -7.88 0.47 -13.50
CA ALA A 205 -8.81 1.58 -13.40
C ALA A 205 -8.09 2.94 -13.26
N TRP A 206 -7.08 3.00 -12.39
CA TRP A 206 -6.25 4.19 -12.22
C TRP A 206 -5.44 4.52 -13.48
N ARG A 207 -4.88 3.52 -14.17
CA ARG A 207 -4.08 3.73 -15.38
C ARG A 207 -4.93 4.17 -16.57
N PHE A 208 -6.17 3.66 -16.68
CA PHE A 208 -7.13 4.03 -17.71
C PHE A 208 -7.53 5.51 -17.65
N THR A 209 -7.59 6.07 -16.44
CA THR A 209 -7.91 7.50 -16.24
C THR A 209 -6.71 8.44 -16.43
N MET A 210 -5.49 7.90 -16.53
CA MET A 210 -4.27 8.68 -16.74
C MET A 210 -3.96 8.82 -18.23
N PRO A 211 -3.76 10.05 -18.76
CA PRO A 211 -3.33 10.24 -20.13
C PRO A 211 -2.06 9.44 -20.41
N THR A 212 -2.00 8.75 -21.55
CA THR A 212 -0.74 8.18 -22.04
C THR A 212 0.16 9.33 -22.48
N VAL A 213 0.97 9.86 -21.57
CA VAL A 213 2.01 10.82 -21.95
C VAL A 213 3.04 10.06 -22.80
N PRO A 214 3.23 10.41 -24.08
CA PRO A 214 4.26 9.79 -24.92
C PRO A 214 5.63 10.00 -24.28
N TYR A 215 6.49 8.99 -24.37
CA TYR A 215 7.87 9.08 -23.92
C TYR A 215 8.59 10.18 -24.72
N GLN A 216 8.79 11.35 -24.13
CA GLN A 216 9.74 12.33 -24.65
C GLN A 216 11.14 11.78 -24.39
N THR A 217 11.79 11.29 -25.44
CA THR A 217 13.24 11.14 -25.47
C THR A 217 13.86 12.48 -25.05
N PRO A 218 14.75 12.52 -24.04
CA PRO A 218 15.47 13.75 -23.76
C PRO A 218 16.27 14.10 -25.01
N ASP A 219 15.94 15.26 -25.58
CA ASP A 219 16.63 15.81 -26.73
C ASP A 219 18.11 15.94 -26.36
N LYS A 220 18.97 15.33 -27.18
CA LYS A 220 20.41 15.47 -27.04
C LYS A 220 20.76 16.79 -27.72
N SER A 221 20.84 17.87 -26.95
CA SER A 221 21.51 19.12 -27.35
C SER A 221 22.56 19.54 -26.33
#